data_AF-A0A507EW61-F1
#
_entry.id   AF-A0A507EW61-F1
#
_cell.length_a   1.000
_cell.length_b   1.000
_cell.length_c   1.000
_cell.angle_alpha   90.00
_cell.angle_beta   90.00
_cell.angle_gamma   90.00
#
_symmetry.space_group_name_H-M   'P 1'
#
loop_
_entity.id
_entity.type
_entity.pdbx_description
1 polymer ?
#
loop_
_entity_poly.entity_id
_entity_poly.type
_entity_poly.pdbx_seq_one_letter_code
_entity_poly.pdbx_strand_id
1 'polypeptide(L)' 'MKSLFSNISIDSEIGDRDRQVLKNVGKIEKFVVEQVKAVVSDHFVYPNYHCLSLINEDAEEGDYEDDEHFGQS' A
#
# COMPACT_ATOMS: atom_id res chain seq x y z
N MET A 1 12.37 -12.88 -19.35
CA MET A 1 12.00 -12.75 -17.91
C MET A 1 10.49 -12.56 -17.85
N LYS A 2 9.75 -13.36 -17.07
CA LYS A 2 8.29 -13.20 -16.94
C LYS A 2 8.00 -11.97 -16.08
N SER A 3 7.12 -11.08 -16.53
CA SER A 3 6.65 -9.94 -15.73
C SER A 3 5.76 -10.46 -14.59
N LEU A 4 5.87 -9.87 -13.40
CA LEU A 4 5.03 -10.23 -12.25
C LEU A 4 3.54 -9.95 -12.53
N PHE A 5 3.26 -8.94 -13.34
CA PHE A 5 1.91 -8.53 -13.69
C PHE A 5 1.53 -9.01 -15.08
N SER A 6 0.35 -9.61 -15.19
CA SER A 6 -0.24 -9.97 -16.48
C SER A 6 -0.67 -8.73 -17.25
N ASN A 7 -1.45 -7.84 -16.63
CA ASN A 7 -1.90 -6.57 -17.19
C ASN A 7 -2.00 -5.49 -16.09
N ILE A 8 -1.51 -4.28 -16.38
CA ILE A 8 -1.70 -3.07 -15.57
C ILE A 8 -2.22 -1.98 -16.51
N SER A 9 -3.25 -1.25 -16.06
CA SER A 9 -3.77 -0.06 -16.73
C SER A 9 -3.76 1.12 -15.75
N ILE A 10 -3.55 2.32 -16.29
CA ILE A 10 -3.67 3.59 -15.58
C ILE A 10 -4.54 4.47 -16.44
N ASP A 11 -5.61 4.99 -15.85
CA ASP A 11 -6.53 5.91 -16.49
C ASP A 11 -6.40 7.28 -15.83
N SER A 12 -6.24 8.34 -16.62
CA SER A 12 -6.08 9.70 -16.13
C SER A 12 -7.29 10.57 -16.46
N GLU A 13 -7.81 11.29 -15.47
CA GLU A 13 -8.79 12.35 -15.69
C GLU A 13 -8.08 13.68 -15.91
N ILE A 14 -8.43 14.38 -17.00
CA ILE A 14 -7.81 15.67 -17.37
C ILE A 14 -8.93 16.66 -17.68
N GLY A 15 -8.89 17.84 -17.06
CA GLY A 15 -9.85 18.93 -17.32
C GLY A 15 -9.61 19.68 -18.63
N ASP A 16 -8.41 19.57 -19.21
CA ASP A 16 -8.00 20.22 -20.46
C ASP A 16 -7.99 19.22 -21.62
N ARG A 17 -8.57 19.63 -22.76
CA ARG A 17 -8.69 18.83 -23.98
C ARG A 17 -7.67 19.21 -25.06
N ASP A 18 -6.71 20.08 -24.77
CA ASP A 18 -5.64 20.40 -25.71
C ASP A 18 -4.90 19.12 -26.14
N ARG A 19 -4.75 18.95 -27.45
CA ARG A 19 -4.11 17.80 -28.08
C ARG A 19 -2.67 17.60 -27.61
N GLN A 20 -1.94 18.66 -27.27
CA GLN A 20 -0.59 18.55 -26.72
C GLN A 20 -0.61 17.99 -25.29
N VAL A 21 -1.56 18.43 -24.46
CA VAL A 21 -1.75 17.95 -23.09
C VAL A 21 -2.10 16.45 -23.12
N LEU A 22 -3.05 16.03 -23.96
CA LEU A 22 -3.43 14.62 -24.10
C LEU A 22 -2.24 13.72 -24.51
N LYS A 23 -1.39 14.19 -25.44
CA LYS A 23 -0.17 13.45 -25.82
C LYS A 23 0.83 13.34 -24.68
N ASN A 24 0.95 14.39 -23.86
CA ASN A 24 1.84 14.37 -22.70
C ASN A 24 1.31 13.41 -21.64
N VAL A 25 0.00 13.40 -21.38
CA VAL A 25 -0.60 12.46 -20.44
C VAL A 25 -0.42 11.02 -20.89
N GLY A 26 -0.63 10.71 -22.17
CA GLY A 26 -0.36 9.36 -22.68
C GLY A 26 1.11 8.91 -22.57
N LYS A 27 2.08 9.83 -22.49
CA LYS A 27 3.48 9.50 -22.17
C LYS A 27 3.67 9.28 -20.68
N ILE A 28 3.06 10.12 -19.85
CA ILE A 28 3.13 10.03 -18.38
C ILE A 28 2.50 8.71 -17.93
N GLU A 29 1.34 8.33 -18.45
CA GLU A 29 0.68 7.06 -18.14
C GLU A 29 1.61 5.87 -18.39
N LYS A 30 2.24 5.82 -19.57
CA LYS A 30 3.21 4.77 -19.90
C LYS A 30 4.41 4.76 -18.95
N PHE A 31 4.95 5.93 -18.66
CA PHE A 31 6.07 6.07 -17.73
C PHE A 31 5.71 5.58 -16.31
N VAL A 32 4.54 5.96 -15.80
CA VAL A 32 4.09 5.52 -14.47
C VAL A 32 3.89 4.00 -14.44
N VAL A 33 3.31 3.40 -15.49
CA VAL A 33 3.19 1.93 -15.59
C VAL A 33 4.56 1.25 -15.51
N GLU A 34 5.56 1.78 -16.21
CA GLU A 34 6.93 1.24 -16.19
C GLU A 34 7.56 1.37 -14.80
N GLN A 35 7.41 2.53 -14.14
CA GLN A 35 7.93 2.75 -12.80
C GLN A 35 7.27 1.84 -11.76
N VAL A 36 5.94 1.65 -11.82
CA VAL A 36 5.24 0.72 -10.92
C VAL A 36 5.77 -0.70 -11.10
N LYS A 37 5.98 -1.14 -12.35
CA LYS A 37 6.57 -2.46 -12.63
C LYS A 37 7.99 -2.59 -12.05
N ALA A 38 8.81 -1.55 -12.18
CA ALA A 38 10.17 -1.53 -11.63
C ALA A 38 10.14 -1.61 -10.09
N VAL A 39 9.39 -0.73 -9.43
CA VAL A 39 9.28 -0.70 -7.96
C VAL A 39 8.79 -2.04 -7.42
N VAL A 40 7.78 -2.64 -8.02
CA VAL A 40 7.29 -3.94 -7.57
C VAL A 40 8.33 -5.03 -7.79
N SER A 41 9.01 -5.03 -8.94
CA SER A 41 10.06 -5.99 -9.22
C SER A 41 11.22 -5.88 -8.23
N ASP A 42 11.55 -4.67 -7.80
CA ASP A 42 12.67 -4.42 -6.91
C ASP A 42 12.32 -4.71 -5.44
N HIS A 43 11.07 -4.45 -5.01
CA HIS A 43 10.70 -4.53 -3.59
C HIS A 43 9.85 -5.75 -3.20
N PHE A 44 9.12 -6.35 -4.14
CA PHE A 44 8.14 -7.41 -3.85
C PHE A 44 8.49 -8.75 -4.52
N VAL A 45 9.62 -8.83 -5.22
CA VAL A 45 10.15 -10.10 -5.74
C VAL A 45 11.14 -10.67 -4.75
N TYR A 46 11.06 -11.99 -4.55
CA TYR A 46 12.03 -12.73 -3.76
C TYR A 46 13.47 -12.36 -4.18
N PRO A 47 14.36 -12.01 -3.23
CA PRO A 47 14.26 -12.28 -1.79
C PRO A 47 13.58 -11.19 -0.93
N ASN A 48 13.06 -10.11 -1.53
CA ASN A 48 12.46 -9.01 -0.77
C ASN A 48 11.04 -9.35 -0.28
N TYR A 49 10.71 -8.96 0.96
CA TYR A 49 9.38 -9.12 1.56
C TYR A 49 9.06 -7.99 2.54
N HIS A 50 7.78 -7.66 2.68
CA HIS A 50 7.28 -6.66 3.62
C HIS A 50 6.40 -7.33 4.67
N CYS A 51 6.63 -7.02 5.95
CA CYS A 51 5.79 -7.47 7.07
C CYS A 51 5.10 -6.24 7.66
N LEU A 52 3.77 -6.21 7.62
CA LEU A 52 2.98 -5.20 8.32
C LEU A 52 2.66 -5.74 9.71
N SER A 53 3.20 -5.08 10.75
CA SER A 53 2.89 -5.41 12.14
C SER A 53 1.74 -4.51 12.59
N LEU A 54 0.62 -5.12 12.97
CA LEU A 54 -0.51 -4.43 13.58
C LEU A 54 -0.33 -4.49 15.09
N ILE A 55 0.50 -3.59 15.63
CA ILE A 55 0.51 -3.31 17.06
C ILE A 55 -0.54 -2.24 17.25
N ASN A 56 -1.66 -2.58 17.89
CA ASN A 56 -2.61 -1.59 18.35
C ASN A 56 -1.94 -0.88 19.52
N GLU A 57 -1.32 0.29 19.28
CA GLU A 57 -0.76 1.14 20.33
C GLU A 57 -1.85 1.72 21.25
N ASP A 58 -3.12 1.54 20.91
CA ASP A 58 -4.28 2.05 21.63
C ASP A 58 -5.00 0.99 22.49
N ALA A 59 -4.40 -0.18 22.70
CA ALA A 59 -4.90 -1.10 23.72
C ALA A 59 -4.52 -0.56 25.10
N GLU A 60 -5.32 0.41 25.58
CA GLU A 60 -5.33 0.83 26.98
C GLU A 60 -5.30 -0.43 27.85
N GLU A 61 -4.22 -0.61 28.62
CA GLU A 61 -4.18 -1.60 29.71
C GLU A 61 -5.33 -1.23 30.64
N GLY A 62 -6.46 -1.92 30.52
CA GLY A 62 -7.54 -1.80 31.48
C GLY A 62 -6.98 -2.19 32.84
N ASP A 63 -6.91 -1.23 33.76
CA ASP A 63 -6.61 -1.47 35.16
C ASP A 63 -7.61 -2.51 35.69
N TYR A 64 -7.18 -3.77 35.74
CA TYR A 64 -7.89 -4.80 36.49
C TYR A 64 -7.67 -4.46 37.97
N GLU A 65 -8.61 -3.74 38.58
CA GLU A 65 -8.66 -3.61 40.04
C GLU A 65 -8.84 -5.02 40.63
N ASP A 66 -7.81 -5.45 41.37
CA ASP A 66 -7.82 -6.69 42.16
C ASP A 66 -8.81 -6.51 43.32
N ASP A 67 -10.09 -6.83 43.08
CA ASP A 67 -11.07 -6.99 44.15
C ASP A 67 -10.65 -8.20 45.00
N GLU A 68 -9.74 -7.98 45.96
CA GLU A 68 -9.45 -8.92 47.04
C GLU A 68 -10.75 -9.18 47.82
N HIS A 69 -11.48 -10.21 47.40
CA HIS A 69 -12.53 -10.82 48.19
C HIS A 69 -11.87 -11.49 49.41
N PHE A 70 -11.67 -10.71 50.47
CA PHE A 70 -11.38 -11.25 51.80
C PHE A 70 -12.49 -12.22 52.17
N GLY A 71 -12.13 -13.51 52.20
CA GLY A 71 -12.99 -14.58 52.64
C GLY A 71 -13.55 -14.25 54.02
N GLN A 72 -14.88 -14.26 54.12
CA GLN A 72 -15.55 -14.42 55.41
C GLN A 72 -15.27 -15.83 55.90
N SER A 73 -14.53 -15.96 57.01
CA SER A 73 -14.54 -17.12 57.90
C SER A 73 -14.10 -16.68 59.30
#